data_AF-A0A351Z450-F1
#
_entry.id   AF-A0A351Z450-F1
#
_cell.length_a   1.000
_cell.length_b   1.000
_cell.length_c   1.000
_cell.angle_alpha   90.00
_cell.angle_beta   90.00
_cell.angle_gamma   90.00
#
_symmetry.space_group_name_H-M   'P 1'
#
loop_
_entity.id
_entity.type
_entity.pdbx_description
1 polymer ?
#
loop_
_entity_poly.entity_id
_entity_poly.type
_entity_poly.pdbx_seq_one_letter_code
_entity_poly.pdbx_strand_id
1 'polypeptide(L)'
;MLGGEPFIVPLAIPSVAGPSAMATVLLLMARDPARWPEWLAALTGACLLSGVILFFSSGLIRLLGERVLVATERLMGMILTTVAVEMFFSALRMIDHP
;
A
#
# COMPACT_ATOMS: atom_id res chain seq x y z
N MET A 1 -19.55 -27.84 21.84
CA MET A 1 -20.27 -26.81 21.07
C MET A 1 -19.79 -25.45 21.54
N LEU A 2 -18.84 -24.87 20.82
CA LEU A 2 -18.52 -23.43 20.72
C LEU A 2 -17.55 -23.34 19.53
N GLY A 3 -18.11 -23.44 18.32
CA GLY A 3 -17.41 -23.08 17.09
C GLY A 3 -17.41 -21.55 16.98
N GLY A 4 -16.26 -20.98 16.63
CA GLY A 4 -16.08 -19.53 16.57
C GLY A 4 -14.63 -19.12 16.29
N GLU A 5 -14.07 -19.68 15.21
CA GLU A 5 -13.10 -19.07 14.28
C GLU A 5 -12.08 -18.06 14.84
N PRO A 6 -10.89 -18.51 15.30
CA PRO A 6 -9.79 -17.63 15.73
C PRO A 6 -9.06 -16.88 14.59
N PHE A 7 -9.56 -16.93 13.35
CA PHE A 7 -8.87 -16.39 12.16
C PHE A 7 -9.41 -15.04 11.67
N ILE A 8 -10.48 -14.50 12.26
CA ILE A 8 -10.99 -13.16 11.91
C ILE A 8 -9.99 -12.06 12.33
N VAL A 9 -9.30 -12.24 13.47
CA VAL A 9 -8.38 -11.24 14.03
C VAL A 9 -7.00 -11.12 13.33
N PRO A 10 -6.36 -12.19 12.81
CA PRO A 10 -5.13 -12.04 12.03
C PRO A 10 -5.35 -11.66 10.56
N LEU A 11 -6.54 -11.88 9.98
CA LEU A 11 -6.80 -11.56 8.56
C LEU A 11 -7.33 -10.13 8.35
N ALA A 12 -8.02 -9.56 9.34
CA ALA A 12 -8.51 -8.18 9.24
C ALA A 12 -7.37 -7.16 9.15
N ILE A 13 -6.31 -7.33 9.95
CA ILE A 13 -5.14 -6.43 9.99
C ILE A 13 -4.43 -6.33 8.62
N PRO A 14 -4.03 -7.45 7.96
CA PRO A 14 -3.39 -7.39 6.65
C PRO A 14 -4.34 -6.92 5.55
N SER A 15 -5.64 -7.18 5.68
CA SER A 15 -6.63 -6.69 4.71
C SER A 15 -6.79 -5.16 4.78
N VAL A 16 -6.71 -4.56 5.97
CA VAL A 16 -6.79 -3.10 6.16
C VAL A 16 -5.51 -2.39 5.66
N ALA A 17 -4.34 -2.97 5.89
CA ALA A 17 -3.07 -2.40 5.44
C ALA A 17 -2.76 -2.66 3.94
N GLY A 18 -3.49 -3.58 3.32
CA GLY A 18 -3.27 -4.03 1.95
C GLY A 18 -2.28 -5.19 1.86
N PRO A 19 -2.63 -6.29 1.15
CA PRO A 19 -1.80 -7.49 1.11
C PRO A 19 -0.45 -7.26 0.39
N SER A 20 -0.39 -6.33 -0.57
CA SER A 20 0.85 -5.94 -1.25
C SER A 20 1.83 -5.20 -0.34
N ALA A 21 1.32 -4.26 0.47
CA ALA A 21 2.13 -3.55 1.46
C ALA A 21 2.65 -4.51 2.54
N MET A 22 1.79 -5.43 3.01
CA MET A 22 2.20 -6.49 3.94
C MET A 22 3.27 -7.41 3.34
N ALA A 23 3.09 -7.90 2.12
CA ALA A 23 4.10 -8.72 1.44
C ALA A 23 5.45 -7.99 1.34
N THR A 24 5.42 -6.69 1.00
CA THR A 24 6.64 -5.87 0.91
C THR A 24 7.32 -5.75 2.27
N VAL A 25 6.59 -5.41 3.33
CA VAL A 25 7.15 -5.30 4.69
C VAL A 25 7.68 -6.64 5.20
N LEU A 26 7.00 -7.75 4.90
CA LEU A 26 7.46 -9.10 5.25
C LEU A 26 8.76 -9.46 4.52
N LEU A 27 8.87 -9.16 3.21
CA LEU A 27 10.11 -9.34 2.46
C LEU A 27 11.24 -8.45 2.97
N LEU A 28 10.91 -7.22 3.39
CA LEU A 28 11.84 -6.27 3.96
C LEU A 28 12.42 -6.78 5.28
N MET A 29 11.54 -7.25 6.16
CA MET A 29 11.89 -7.87 7.44
C MET A 29 12.65 -9.19 7.26
N ALA A 30 12.30 -9.99 6.26
CA ALA A 30 12.96 -11.27 5.99
C ALA A 30 14.41 -11.10 5.52
N ARG A 31 14.77 -9.95 4.90
CA ARG A 31 16.14 -9.68 4.48
C ARG A 31 17.04 -9.27 5.64
N ASP A 32 16.57 -8.42 6.55
CA ASP A 32 17.37 -7.88 7.65
C ASP A 32 16.50 -7.53 8.88
N PRO A 33 16.21 -8.50 9.77
CA PRO A 33 15.35 -8.27 10.94
C PRO A 33 16.00 -7.36 12.00
N ALA A 34 17.33 -7.26 12.04
CA ALA A 34 18.05 -6.47 13.04
C ALA A 34 17.94 -4.94 12.85
N ARG A 35 17.48 -4.47 11.67
CA ARG A 35 17.41 -3.04 11.31
C ARG A 35 16.00 -2.44 11.41
N TRP A 36 15.03 -3.14 12.01
CA TRP A 36 13.65 -2.65 12.18
C TRP A 36 13.51 -1.18 12.62
N PRO A 37 14.27 -0.65 13.60
CA PRO A 37 14.16 0.76 13.99
C PRO A 37 14.55 1.73 12.86
N GLU A 38 15.46 1.33 11.96
CA GLU A 38 15.86 2.15 10.82
C GLU A 38 14.78 2.18 9.73
N TRP A 39 14.13 1.04 9.47
CA TRP A 39 12.96 0.97 8.58
C TRP A 39 11.79 1.79 9.12
N LEU A 40 11.56 1.75 10.45
CA LEU A 40 10.53 2.55 11.10
C LEU A 40 10.85 4.05 10.98
N ALA A 41 12.10 4.45 11.25
CA ALA A 41 12.54 5.83 11.08
C ALA A 41 12.40 6.31 9.64
N ALA A 42 12.74 5.47 8.65
CA ALA A 42 12.55 5.76 7.23
C ALA A 42 11.06 5.93 6.88
N LEU A 43 10.18 5.04 7.36
CA LEU A 43 8.74 5.13 7.14
C LEU A 43 8.15 6.39 7.77
N THR A 44 8.50 6.68 9.02
CA THR A 44 8.08 7.91 9.70
C THR A 44 8.59 9.15 8.97
N GLY A 45 9.84 9.13 8.48
CA GLY A 45 10.40 10.19 7.65
C GLY A 45 9.64 10.38 6.34
N ALA A 46 9.28 9.30 5.65
CA ALA A 46 8.47 9.35 4.43
C ALA A 46 7.05 9.88 4.68
N CYS A 47 6.42 9.47 5.79
CA CYS A 47 5.12 10.00 6.21
C CYS A 47 5.19 11.49 6.55
N LEU A 48 6.20 11.92 7.30
CA LEU A 48 6.43 13.34 7.62
C LEU A 48 6.67 14.15 6.36
N LEU A 49 7.54 13.68 5.47
CA LEU A 49 7.82 14.33 4.20
C LEU A 49 6.55 14.45 3.35
N SER A 50 5.76 13.38 3.24
CA SER A 50 4.46 13.40 2.57
C SER A 50 3.51 14.41 3.21
N GLY A 51 3.46 14.48 4.54
CA GLY A 51 2.68 15.47 5.28
C GLY A 51 3.11 16.91 4.99
N VAL A 52 4.42 17.18 4.93
CA VAL A 52 4.98 18.49 4.56
C VAL A 52 4.62 18.84 3.12
N ILE A 53 4.72 17.88 2.19
CA ILE A 53 4.33 18.08 0.78
C ILE A 53 2.84 18.40 0.68
N LEU A 54 1.98 17.68 1.41
CA LEU A 54 0.54 17.95 1.47
C LEU A 54 0.24 19.32 2.07
N PHE A 55 0.99 19.74 3.10
CA PHE A 55 0.84 21.06 3.70
C PHE A 55 1.18 22.19 2.70
N PHE A 56 2.23 22.00 1.89
CA PHE A 56 2.62 22.92 0.81
C PHE A 56 1.85 22.71 -0.51
N SER A 57 0.90 21.77 -0.56
CA SER A 57 0.19 21.37 -1.78
C SER A 57 -0.50 22.54 -2.49
N SER A 58 -0.98 23.52 -1.73
CA SER A 58 -1.56 24.77 -2.26
C SER A 58 -0.61 25.54 -3.20
N GLY A 59 0.70 25.50 -2.94
CA GLY A 59 1.74 26.04 -3.82
C GLY A 59 2.11 25.09 -4.97
N LEU A 60 2.17 23.79 -4.70
CA LEU A 60 2.55 22.77 -5.68
C LEU A 60 1.53 22.66 -6.83
N ILE A 61 0.23 22.77 -6.52
CA ILE A 61 -0.86 22.78 -7.49
C ILE A 61 -0.73 23.95 -8.47
N ARG A 62 -0.27 25.12 -7.98
CA ARG A 62 -0.10 26.31 -8.81
C ARG A 62 1.11 26.22 -9.75
N LEU A 63 2.13 25.45 -9.37
CA LEU A 63 3.34 25.23 -10.18
C LEU A 63 3.17 24.10 -11.20
N LEU A 64 2.53 22.99 -10.81
CA LEU A 64 2.27 21.85 -11.70
C LEU A 64 1.14 22.13 -12.71
N GLY A 65 0.20 23.02 -12.34
CA GLY A 65 -0.90 23.41 -13.21
C GLY A 65 -2.00 22.33 -13.33
N GLU A 66 -3.20 22.81 -13.66
CA GLU A 66 -4.43 22.01 -13.65
C GLU A 66 -4.38 20.79 -14.59
N ARG A 67 -3.69 20.92 -15.74
CA ARG A 67 -3.55 19.83 -16.72
C ARG A 67 -2.72 18.67 -16.19
N VAL A 68 -1.64 18.95 -15.46
CA VAL A 68 -0.76 17.91 -14.90
C VAL A 68 -1.45 17.20 -13.74
N LEU A 69 -2.19 17.95 -12.92
CA LEU A 69 -2.99 17.38 -11.85
C LEU A 69 -4.03 16.38 -12.40
N VAL A 70 -4.81 16.80 -13.40
CA VAL A 70 -5.82 15.95 -14.05
C VAL A 70 -5.18 14.72 -14.72
N ALA A 71 -4.03 14.88 -15.38
CA ALA A 71 -3.32 13.76 -15.99
C ALA A 71 -2.85 12.74 -14.92
N THR A 72 -2.33 13.22 -13.79
CA THR A 72 -1.83 12.39 -12.69
C THR A 72 -2.98 11.66 -11.99
N GLU A 73 -4.11 12.33 -11.76
CA GLU A 73 -5.30 11.75 -11.15
C GLU A 73 -5.87 10.63 -12.04
N ARG A 74 -5.92 10.85 -13.36
CA ARG A 74 -6.29 9.82 -14.33
C ARG A 74 -5.30 8.65 -14.34
N LEU A 75 -4.00 8.93 -14.26
CA LEU A 75 -2.96 7.89 -14.20
C LEU A 75 -3.08 7.04 -12.94
N MET A 76 -3.26 7.66 -11.77
CA MET A 76 -3.47 6.95 -10.50
C MET A 76 -4.66 6.00 -10.60
N GLY A 77 -5.77 6.47 -11.18
CA GLY A 77 -6.96 5.64 -11.43
C GLY A 77 -6.68 4.49 -12.40
N MET A 78 -6.04 4.76 -13.55
CA MET A 78 -5.72 3.71 -14.53
C MET A 78 -4.81 2.64 -13.94
N ILE A 79 -3.72 3.03 -13.27
CA ILE A 79 -2.79 2.08 -12.65
C ILE A 79 -3.48 1.28 -11.53
N LEU A 80 -4.27 1.94 -10.67
CA LEU A 80 -5.01 1.25 -9.60
C LEU A 80 -5.97 0.19 -10.18
N THR A 81 -6.68 0.50 -11.26
CA THR A 81 -7.57 -0.47 -11.91
C THR A 81 -6.81 -1.66 -12.49
N THR A 82 -5.66 -1.43 -13.14
CA THR A 82 -4.80 -2.51 -13.65
C THR A 82 -4.28 -3.38 -12.51
N VAL A 83 -3.75 -2.78 -11.43
CA VAL A 83 -3.23 -3.51 -10.28
C VAL A 83 -4.34 -4.32 -9.59
N ALA A 84 -5.55 -3.77 -9.47
CA ALA A 84 -6.68 -4.48 -8.90
C ALA A 84 -7.06 -5.73 -9.73
N VAL A 85 -7.08 -5.61 -11.07
CA VAL A 85 -7.34 -6.74 -11.96
C VAL A 85 -6.22 -7.78 -11.88
N GLU A 86 -4.96 -7.36 -11.87
CA GLU A 86 -3.81 -8.25 -11.70
C GLU A 86 -3.90 -9.05 -10.38
N MET A 87 -4.21 -8.37 -9.27
CA MET A 87 -4.39 -9.03 -7.97
C MET A 87 -5.57 -10.00 -7.97
N PHE A 88 -6.68 -9.67 -8.64
CA PHE A 88 -7.84 -10.54 -8.77
C PHE A 88 -7.54 -11.80 -9.58
N PHE A 89 -6.88 -11.65 -10.73
CA PHE A 89 -6.44 -12.79 -11.55
C PHE A 89 -5.43 -13.67 -10.80
N SER A 90 -4.51 -13.05 -10.04
CA SER A 90 -3.56 -13.78 -9.21
C SER A 90 -4.28 -14.63 -8.15
N ALA A 91 -5.37 -14.12 -7.56
CA ALA A 91 -6.19 -14.87 -6.61
C ALA A 91 -6.94 -16.04 -7.28
N LEU A 92 -7.49 -15.86 -8.48
CA LEU A 92 -8.15 -16.93 -9.23
C LEU A 92 -7.19 -18.05 -9.64
N ARG A 93 -5.98 -17.69 -10.09
CA ARG A 93 -4.95 -18.66 -10.51
C ARG A 93 -4.45 -19.52 -9.36
N MET A 94 -4.38 -18.97 -8.15
CA MET A 94 -4.03 -19.70 -6.93
C MET A 94 -5.01 -20.83 -6.62
N ILE A 95 -6.28 -20.69 -7.03
CA ILE A 95 -7.34 -21.66 -6.73
C ILE A 95 -7.35 -22.86 -7.70
N ASP A 96 -6.82 -22.67 -8.91
CA ASP A 96 -6.81 -23.69 -9.96
C ASP A 96 -5.61 -24.65 -9.85
N HIS A 97 -4.60 -24.30 -9.04
CA HIS A 97 -3.51 -25.20 -8.69
C HIS A 97 -3.94 -26.08 -7.50
N PRO A 98 -4.09 -27.41 -7.65
CA PRO A 98 -4.29 -28.30 -6.50
C PRO A 98 -3.07 -28.35 -5.58
#